data_AF-A0A8R7V5T7-F1
#
_entry.id   AF-A0A8R7V5T7-F1
#
_cell.length_a   1.000
_cell.length_b   1.000
_cell.length_c   1.000
_cell.angle_alpha   90.00
_cell.angle_beta   90.00
_cell.angle_gamma   90.00
#
_symmetry.space_group_name_H-M   'P 1'
#
loop_
_entity.id
_entity.type
_entity.pdbx_description
1 polymer ?
#
loop_
_entity_poly.entity_id
_entity_poly.type
_entity_poly.pdbx_seq_one_letter_code
_entity_poly.pdbx_strand_id
1 'polypeptide(L)'
;MESVEALVAHIQGLSGSPDELAQLHGLLKQADGDALRVHSAGLLPFLSHLHPGAHSLGYLYLLDSFVSSSANLRAHAGGDLLVTVADFLTSCSADQIRMAPDKFLNVCRVLKNEVMQLNAPIRGIAPLRAAVRKIQTSSEQLTPLHAEYLMLCLLAKQYKAGLSVLEDDIFEVDQPKDLFLYCYYGAMIYIGLKKFRKALELLHNAVTAPMSSLNAITVEAYKKYVLVSLIQSGQVPSFPKYTSSTAQRNLKNHTQIYVDLSTCYGTGSYSDLETFIQSNAEAFQTAYPRLYLPPSLLGTTSCYFSIYMLYITKESVSKIFMAQ
;
A
#
# COMPACT_ATOMS: atom_id res chain seq x y z
N MET A 1 17.66 -36.04 -4.56
CA MET A 1 17.66 -34.60 -4.20
C MET A 1 19.09 -34.19 -3.98
N GLU A 2 19.54 -33.12 -4.63
CA GLU A 2 20.80 -32.48 -4.28
C GLU A 2 20.71 -31.89 -2.87
N SER A 3 21.80 -31.89 -2.11
CA SER A 3 21.79 -31.32 -0.76
C SER A 3 21.69 -29.78 -0.82
N VAL A 4 21.28 -29.15 0.29
CA VAL A 4 21.20 -27.68 0.37
C VAL A 4 22.59 -27.06 0.17
N GLU A 5 23.65 -27.71 0.64
CA GLU A 5 25.04 -27.30 0.45
C GLU A 5 25.44 -27.27 -1.03
N ALA A 6 25.06 -28.30 -1.79
CA ALA A 6 25.33 -28.35 -3.23
C ALA A 6 24.57 -27.25 -3.97
N LEU A 7 23.32 -26.99 -3.58
CA LEU A 7 22.55 -25.88 -4.14
C LEU A 7 23.21 -24.52 -3.84
N VAL A 8 23.74 -24.31 -2.63
CA VAL A 8 24.48 -23.09 -2.27
C VAL A 8 25.74 -22.92 -3.12
N ALA A 9 26.48 -24.01 -3.37
CA ALA A 9 27.64 -24.00 -4.26
C ALA A 9 27.24 -23.61 -5.70
N HIS A 10 26.14 -24.14 -6.23
CA HIS A 10 25.60 -23.73 -7.54
C HIS A 10 25.21 -22.25 -7.57
N ILE A 11 24.57 -21.75 -6.51
CA ILE A 11 24.22 -20.33 -6.40
C ILE A 11 25.48 -19.46 -6.48
N GLN A 12 26.54 -19.81 -5.76
CA GLN A 12 27.81 -19.07 -5.78
C GLN A 12 28.51 -19.14 -7.16
N GLY A 13 28.48 -20.30 -7.80
CA GLY A 13 29.14 -20.53 -9.09
C GLY A 13 28.41 -19.97 -10.30
N LEU A 14 27.08 -19.88 -10.27
CA LEU A 14 26.24 -19.57 -11.44
C LEU A 14 25.57 -18.19 -11.39
N SER A 15 26.03 -17.29 -10.52
CA SER A 15 25.47 -15.93 -10.40
C SER A 15 26.21 -14.86 -11.23
N GLY A 16 27.22 -15.24 -12.02
CA GLY A 16 28.17 -14.31 -12.65
C GLY A 16 27.69 -13.70 -13.97
N SER A 17 27.08 -14.50 -14.85
CA SER A 17 26.64 -14.07 -16.19
C SER A 17 25.15 -14.37 -16.44
N PRO A 18 24.50 -13.72 -17.43
CA PRO A 18 23.09 -13.97 -17.76
C PRO A 18 22.78 -15.43 -18.12
N ASP A 19 23.67 -16.11 -18.84
CA ASP A 19 23.49 -17.51 -19.23
C ASP A 19 23.58 -18.45 -18.02
N GLU A 20 24.56 -18.22 -17.15
CA GLU A 20 24.69 -18.93 -15.87
C GLU A 20 23.48 -18.68 -14.96
N LEU A 21 22.97 -17.44 -14.91
CA LEU A 21 21.76 -17.10 -14.15
C LEU A 21 20.53 -17.82 -14.68
N ALA A 22 20.41 -17.98 -16.01
CA ALA A 22 19.33 -18.74 -16.62
C ALA A 22 19.42 -20.24 -16.25
N GLN A 23 20.64 -20.80 -16.26
CA GLN A 23 20.89 -22.17 -15.80
C GLN A 23 20.55 -22.32 -14.31
N LEU A 24 21.01 -21.40 -13.46
CA LEU A 24 20.73 -21.37 -12.03
C LEU A 24 19.22 -21.29 -11.76
N HIS A 25 18.49 -20.47 -12.52
CA HIS A 25 17.04 -20.36 -12.39
C HIS A 25 16.34 -21.68 -12.70
N GLY A 26 16.83 -22.42 -13.71
CA GLY A 26 16.35 -23.77 -14.02
C GLY A 26 16.53 -24.74 -12.85
N LEU A 27 17.73 -24.76 -12.24
CA LEU A 27 18.03 -25.59 -11.06
C LEU A 27 17.17 -25.20 -9.86
N LEU A 28 17.03 -23.91 -9.58
CA LEU A 28 16.22 -23.39 -8.48
C LEU A 28 14.75 -23.74 -8.65
N LYS A 29 14.19 -23.69 -9.87
CA LYS A 29 12.82 -24.15 -10.14
C LYS A 29 12.63 -25.63 -9.89
N GLN A 30 13.63 -26.46 -10.18
CA GLN A 30 13.57 -27.91 -9.90
C GLN A 30 13.66 -28.21 -8.40
N ALA A 31 14.43 -27.41 -7.66
CA ALA A 31 14.54 -27.51 -6.20
C ALA A 31 13.36 -26.88 -5.44
N ASP A 32 12.58 -26.01 -6.10
CA ASP A 32 11.43 -25.35 -5.50
C ASP A 32 10.31 -26.34 -5.11
N GLY A 33 9.50 -25.97 -4.14
CA GLY A 33 8.42 -26.83 -3.61
C GLY A 33 8.86 -27.66 -2.40
N ASP A 34 8.47 -28.94 -2.37
CA ASP A 34 8.59 -29.77 -1.16
C ASP A 34 10.05 -29.97 -0.70
N ALA A 35 10.99 -30.04 -1.63
CA ALA A 35 12.41 -30.25 -1.35
C ALA A 35 13.01 -29.15 -0.44
N LEU A 36 12.83 -27.88 -0.82
CA LEU A 36 13.25 -26.73 0.00
C LEU A 36 12.35 -26.52 1.22
N ARG A 37 11.04 -26.81 1.12
CA ARG A 37 10.10 -26.62 2.23
C ARG A 37 10.35 -27.57 3.39
N VAL A 38 10.67 -28.84 3.12
CA VAL A 38 11.01 -29.84 4.14
C VAL A 38 12.21 -29.41 4.98
N HIS A 39 13.20 -28.76 4.35
CA HIS A 39 14.42 -28.30 5.02
C HIS A 39 14.36 -26.81 5.40
N SER A 40 13.20 -26.17 5.29
CA SER A 40 13.05 -24.71 5.40
C SER A 40 13.60 -24.14 6.70
N ALA A 41 13.42 -24.83 7.84
CA ALA A 41 13.91 -24.37 9.14
C ALA A 41 15.46 -24.23 9.20
N GLY A 42 16.19 -25.02 8.42
CA GLY A 42 17.65 -25.03 8.38
C GLY A 42 18.26 -24.11 7.32
N LEU A 43 17.47 -23.36 6.55
CA LEU A 43 17.98 -22.56 5.42
C LEU A 43 18.67 -21.26 5.86
N LEU A 44 18.28 -20.69 7.00
CA LEU A 44 18.74 -19.36 7.43
C LEU A 44 20.27 -19.25 7.58
N PRO A 45 20.99 -20.23 8.18
CA PRO A 45 22.44 -20.19 8.27
C PRO A 45 23.14 -20.13 6.90
N PHE A 46 22.57 -20.73 5.86
CA PHE A 46 23.17 -20.73 4.52
C PHE A 46 23.11 -19.35 3.84
N LEU A 47 22.18 -18.48 4.24
CA LEU A 47 22.14 -17.10 3.75
C LEU A 47 23.40 -16.31 4.11
N SER A 48 24.09 -16.67 5.19
CA SER A 48 25.36 -16.02 5.59
C SER A 48 26.51 -16.29 4.61
N HIS A 49 26.42 -17.35 3.82
CA HIS A 49 27.40 -17.69 2.77
C HIS A 49 27.07 -17.01 1.42
N LEU A 50 25.98 -16.26 1.34
CA LEU A 50 25.50 -15.64 0.10
C LEU A 50 25.50 -14.12 0.23
N HIS A 51 26.00 -13.43 -0.79
CA HIS A 51 25.92 -11.97 -0.85
C HIS A 51 24.55 -11.55 -1.41
N PRO A 52 23.75 -10.75 -0.69
CA PRO A 52 22.40 -10.37 -1.11
C PRO A 52 22.31 -9.76 -2.50
N GLY A 53 23.31 -8.98 -2.93
CA GLY A 53 23.34 -8.32 -4.23
C GLY A 53 23.92 -9.16 -5.38
N ALA A 54 24.87 -10.04 -5.08
CA ALA A 54 25.54 -10.85 -6.12
C ALA A 54 24.75 -12.14 -6.39
N HIS A 55 24.18 -12.73 -5.35
CA HIS A 55 23.50 -14.03 -5.38
C HIS A 55 21.99 -13.88 -5.16
N SER A 56 21.39 -12.75 -5.57
CA SER A 56 20.02 -12.38 -5.21
C SER A 56 18.96 -13.41 -5.60
N LEU A 57 19.09 -14.06 -6.76
CA LEU A 57 18.13 -15.06 -7.21
C LEU A 57 18.11 -16.28 -6.28
N GLY A 58 19.28 -16.87 -6.01
CA GLY A 58 19.40 -17.99 -5.09
C GLY A 58 19.00 -17.61 -3.66
N TYR A 59 19.46 -16.45 -3.19
CA TYR A 59 19.09 -15.90 -1.88
C TYR A 59 17.57 -15.78 -1.75
N LEU A 60 16.89 -15.25 -2.78
CA LEU A 60 15.44 -15.10 -2.80
C LEU A 60 14.71 -16.43 -2.66
N TYR A 61 15.14 -17.48 -3.36
CA TYR A 61 14.50 -18.80 -3.27
C TYR A 61 14.61 -19.42 -1.87
N LEU A 62 15.78 -19.31 -1.25
CA LEU A 62 16.02 -19.81 0.11
C LEU A 62 15.20 -19.00 1.13
N LEU A 63 15.22 -17.67 1.01
CA LEU A 63 14.50 -16.78 1.90
C LEU A 63 12.98 -16.98 1.78
N ASP A 64 12.43 -17.00 0.55
CA ASP A 64 11.01 -17.25 0.27
C ASP A 64 10.53 -18.58 0.87
N SER A 65 11.33 -19.64 0.69
CA SER A 65 11.04 -20.96 1.26
C SER A 65 11.02 -20.93 2.79
N PHE A 66 11.96 -20.21 3.41
CA PHE A 66 12.02 -20.03 4.85
C PHE A 66 10.80 -19.26 5.39
N VAL A 67 10.52 -18.08 4.81
CA VAL A 67 9.49 -17.16 5.31
C VAL A 67 8.06 -17.61 5.01
N SER A 68 7.89 -18.55 4.07
CA SER A 68 6.60 -19.18 3.79
C SER A 68 6.10 -20.10 4.92
N SER A 69 6.97 -20.49 5.84
CA SER A 69 6.62 -21.30 7.01
C SER A 69 6.32 -20.42 8.24
N SER A 70 5.07 -20.45 8.69
CA SER A 70 4.66 -19.71 9.90
C SER A 70 5.37 -20.20 11.18
N ALA A 71 5.77 -21.48 11.22
CA ALA A 71 6.57 -22.02 12.32
C ALA A 71 7.97 -21.37 12.36
N ASN A 72 8.60 -21.18 11.21
CA ASN A 72 9.92 -20.55 11.11
C ASN A 72 9.86 -19.08 11.54
N LEU A 73 8.84 -18.34 11.11
CA LEU A 73 8.62 -16.95 11.51
C LEU A 73 8.47 -16.82 13.03
N ARG A 74 7.66 -17.68 13.66
CA ARG A 74 7.46 -17.68 15.12
C ARG A 74 8.74 -18.00 15.87
N ALA A 75 9.53 -18.96 15.39
CA ALA A 75 10.81 -19.32 16.00
C ALA A 75 11.83 -18.16 15.97
N HIS A 76 11.69 -17.22 15.03
CA HIS A 76 12.62 -16.11 14.83
C HIS A 76 11.97 -14.74 15.04
N ALA A 77 10.90 -14.67 15.84
CA ALA A 77 10.14 -13.44 16.11
C ALA A 77 10.96 -12.33 16.83
N GLY A 78 12.23 -12.59 17.18
CA GLY A 78 13.14 -11.68 17.88
C GLY A 78 13.80 -10.58 17.05
N GLY A 79 13.54 -10.51 15.74
CA GLY A 79 13.91 -9.36 14.91
C GLY A 79 15.12 -9.55 13.99
N ASP A 80 16.01 -10.49 14.26
CA ASP A 80 17.17 -10.78 13.40
C ASP A 80 16.76 -11.15 11.97
N LEU A 81 15.71 -11.97 11.84
CA LEU A 81 15.14 -12.31 10.53
C LEU A 81 14.64 -11.07 9.79
N LEU A 82 14.05 -10.09 10.50
CA LEU A 82 13.57 -8.87 9.86
C LEU A 82 14.71 -7.99 9.38
N VAL A 83 15.83 -7.98 10.09
CA VAL A 83 17.06 -7.31 9.63
C VAL A 83 17.55 -7.99 8.36
N THR A 84 17.69 -9.31 8.36
CA THR A 84 18.08 -10.10 7.18
C THR A 84 17.18 -9.82 5.96
N VAL A 85 15.86 -9.82 6.16
CA VAL A 85 14.89 -9.52 5.08
C VAL A 85 15.04 -8.08 4.59
N ALA A 86 15.15 -7.11 5.51
CA ALA A 86 15.31 -5.70 5.17
C ALA A 86 16.61 -5.43 4.39
N ASP A 87 17.72 -6.04 4.82
CA ASP A 87 19.03 -5.94 4.18
C ASP A 87 19.02 -6.56 2.78
N PHE A 88 18.33 -7.69 2.62
CA PHE A 88 18.13 -8.30 1.31
C PHE A 88 17.35 -7.38 0.36
N LEU A 89 16.18 -6.88 0.77
CA LEU A 89 15.35 -6.01 -0.08
C LEU A 89 16.08 -4.72 -0.49
N THR A 90 16.90 -4.17 0.40
CA THR A 90 17.70 -2.97 0.12
C THR A 90 18.92 -3.26 -0.77
N SER A 91 19.52 -4.44 -0.69
CA SER A 91 20.80 -4.75 -1.37
C SER A 91 20.69 -5.62 -2.62
N CYS A 92 19.56 -6.31 -2.84
CA CYS A 92 19.40 -7.25 -3.96
C CYS A 92 19.50 -6.60 -5.35
N SER A 93 19.92 -7.39 -6.34
CA SER A 93 19.91 -7.02 -7.76
C SER A 93 18.50 -7.05 -8.34
N ALA A 94 18.12 -5.97 -9.02
CA ALA A 94 16.82 -5.85 -9.68
C ALA A 94 16.64 -6.90 -10.79
N ASP A 95 17.68 -7.15 -11.60
CA ASP A 95 17.61 -8.08 -12.72
C ASP A 95 17.36 -9.52 -12.25
N GLN A 96 18.03 -9.91 -11.17
CA GLN A 96 17.87 -11.25 -10.60
C GLN A 96 16.52 -11.45 -9.93
N ILE A 97 16.04 -10.49 -9.12
CA ILE A 97 14.73 -10.64 -8.43
C ILE A 97 13.55 -10.62 -9.42
N ARG A 98 13.69 -9.93 -10.56
CA ARG A 98 12.67 -9.92 -11.62
C ARG A 98 12.54 -11.26 -12.34
N MET A 99 13.50 -12.18 -12.21
CA MET A 99 13.36 -13.54 -12.74
C MET A 99 12.32 -14.38 -11.95
N ALA A 100 12.05 -14.03 -10.68
CA ALA A 100 11.09 -14.70 -9.82
C ALA A 100 10.22 -13.70 -9.03
N PRO A 101 9.38 -12.89 -9.71
CA PRO A 101 8.67 -11.77 -9.10
C PRO A 101 7.71 -12.20 -7.99
N ASP A 102 7.01 -13.33 -8.14
CA ASP A 102 6.05 -13.81 -7.14
C ASP A 102 6.71 -14.10 -5.78
N LYS A 103 7.91 -14.68 -5.79
CA LYS A 103 8.70 -14.94 -4.58
C LYS A 103 9.14 -13.65 -3.92
N PHE A 104 9.60 -12.68 -4.73
CA PHE A 104 10.01 -11.37 -4.23
C PHE A 104 8.84 -10.62 -3.59
N LEU A 105 7.66 -10.65 -4.23
CA LEU A 105 6.43 -10.07 -3.69
C LEU A 105 6.00 -10.77 -2.39
N ASN A 106 6.18 -12.09 -2.27
CA ASN A 106 5.90 -12.81 -1.02
C ASN A 106 6.82 -12.37 0.12
N VAL A 107 8.13 -12.25 -0.10
CA VAL A 107 9.08 -11.76 0.90
C VAL A 107 8.72 -10.34 1.36
N CYS A 108 8.36 -9.44 0.42
CA CYS A 108 7.90 -8.09 0.76
C CYS A 108 6.62 -8.11 1.60
N ARG A 109 5.66 -8.96 1.24
CA ARG A 109 4.39 -9.13 1.98
C ARG A 109 4.63 -9.65 3.39
N VAL A 110 5.54 -10.60 3.58
CA VAL A 110 5.92 -11.11 4.90
C VAL A 110 6.56 -10.00 5.73
N LEU A 111 7.53 -9.25 5.20
CA LEU A 111 8.11 -8.11 5.90
C LEU A 111 7.02 -7.14 6.38
N LYS A 112 6.12 -6.75 5.49
CA LYS A 112 4.98 -5.88 5.80
C LYS A 112 4.10 -6.47 6.91
N ASN A 113 3.78 -7.76 6.86
CA ASN A 113 2.97 -8.41 7.90
C ASN A 113 3.68 -8.42 9.26
N GLU A 114 4.97 -8.74 9.29
CA GLU A 114 5.74 -8.82 10.54
C GLU A 114 5.91 -7.45 11.19
N VAL A 115 6.25 -6.40 10.42
CA VAL A 115 6.34 -5.04 10.99
C VAL A 115 4.98 -4.53 11.47
N MET A 116 3.87 -5.04 10.92
CA MET A 116 2.51 -4.76 11.40
C MET A 116 2.22 -5.47 12.70
N GLN A 117 2.57 -6.75 12.82
CA GLN A 117 2.39 -7.50 14.06
C GLN A 117 3.21 -6.90 15.21
N LEU A 118 4.41 -6.40 14.92
CA LEU A 118 5.27 -5.72 15.89
C LEU A 118 4.84 -4.27 16.19
N ASN A 119 3.76 -3.76 15.58
CA ASN A 119 3.36 -2.35 15.66
C ASN A 119 4.50 -1.37 15.32
N ALA A 120 5.39 -1.75 14.41
CA ALA A 120 6.56 -0.98 13.99
C ALA A 120 6.60 -0.70 12.47
N PRO A 121 5.52 -0.11 11.87
CA PRO A 121 5.40 0.15 10.42
C PRO A 121 6.63 0.83 9.82
N ILE A 122 7.27 1.72 10.59
CA ILE A 122 8.43 2.51 10.15
C ILE A 122 9.59 1.64 9.66
N ARG A 123 9.77 0.43 10.23
CA ARG A 123 10.84 -0.50 9.86
C ARG A 123 10.70 -1.04 8.44
N GLY A 124 9.48 -1.06 7.88
CA GLY A 124 9.23 -1.53 6.52
C GLY A 124 9.37 -0.43 5.44
N ILE A 125 9.48 0.84 5.81
CA ILE A 125 9.47 1.96 4.85
C ILE A 125 10.68 1.92 3.92
N ALA A 126 11.91 1.90 4.47
CA ALA A 126 13.11 1.93 3.64
C ALA A 126 13.25 0.67 2.76
N PRO A 127 13.04 -0.56 3.28
CA PRO A 127 13.11 -1.76 2.47
C PRO A 127 12.05 -1.82 1.38
N LEU A 128 10.77 -1.51 1.69
CA LEU A 128 9.73 -1.54 0.66
C LEU A 128 9.89 -0.43 -0.38
N ARG A 129 10.40 0.74 -0.01
CA ARG A 129 10.74 1.78 -0.99
C ARG A 129 11.78 1.29 -1.99
N ALA A 130 12.83 0.61 -1.52
CA ALA A 130 13.83 0.02 -2.40
C ALA A 130 13.21 -1.10 -3.26
N ALA A 131 12.36 -1.94 -2.66
CA ALA A 131 11.70 -3.05 -3.36
C ALA A 131 10.79 -2.58 -4.50
N VAL A 132 10.00 -1.50 -4.31
CA VAL A 132 9.15 -0.90 -5.35
C VAL A 132 9.99 -0.57 -6.60
N ARG A 133 11.11 0.13 -6.42
CA ARG A 133 11.98 0.53 -7.53
C ARG A 133 12.66 -0.64 -8.24
N LYS A 134 12.96 -1.72 -7.52
CA LYS A 134 13.63 -2.90 -8.09
C LYS A 134 12.66 -3.79 -8.86
N ILE A 135 11.42 -3.95 -8.39
CA ILE A 135 10.46 -4.84 -9.06
C ILE A 135 9.82 -4.18 -10.29
N GLN A 136 9.67 -2.85 -10.29
CA GLN A 136 9.22 -2.09 -11.46
C GLN A 136 10.13 -2.36 -12.66
N THR A 137 9.55 -2.64 -13.83
CA THR A 137 10.28 -2.68 -15.11
C THR A 137 10.42 -1.29 -15.73
N SER A 138 9.43 -0.41 -15.49
CA SER A 138 9.40 0.99 -15.89
C SER A 138 8.98 1.87 -14.70
N SER A 139 9.34 3.15 -14.71
CA SER A 139 8.83 4.11 -13.71
C SER A 139 7.32 4.37 -13.85
N GLU A 140 6.74 4.02 -15.00
CA GLU A 140 5.33 4.22 -15.33
C GLU A 140 4.44 3.06 -14.86
N GLN A 141 5.06 1.96 -14.42
CA GLN A 141 4.35 0.75 -13.99
C GLN A 141 3.88 0.83 -12.55
N LEU A 142 2.58 0.62 -12.33
CA LEU A 142 2.01 0.39 -11.02
C LEU A 142 2.20 -1.07 -10.61
N THR A 143 2.88 -1.27 -9.49
CA THR A 143 3.07 -2.61 -8.88
C THR A 143 2.27 -2.73 -7.57
N PRO A 144 1.91 -3.95 -7.14
CA PRO A 144 1.21 -4.17 -5.87
C PRO A 144 1.94 -3.57 -4.66
N LEU A 145 3.28 -3.46 -4.72
CA LEU A 145 4.10 -2.91 -3.63
C LEU A 145 3.89 -1.42 -3.40
N HIS A 146 3.40 -0.65 -4.39
CA HIS A 146 3.12 0.77 -4.20
C HIS A 146 2.07 0.97 -3.11
N ALA A 147 0.96 0.24 -3.20
CA ALA A 147 -0.10 0.30 -2.20
C ALA A 147 0.39 -0.13 -0.81
N GLU A 148 1.17 -1.22 -0.73
CA GLU A 148 1.73 -1.69 0.55
C GLU A 148 2.70 -0.66 1.18
N TYR A 149 3.56 -0.06 0.37
CA TYR A 149 4.49 0.97 0.80
C TYR A 149 3.78 2.23 1.30
N LEU A 150 2.78 2.73 0.56
CA LEU A 150 2.00 3.90 0.95
C LEU A 150 1.21 3.65 2.23
N MET A 151 0.66 2.44 2.41
CA MET A 151 0.02 2.03 3.66
C MET A 151 0.97 2.11 4.86
N LEU A 152 2.21 1.61 4.73
CA LEU A 152 3.20 1.72 5.80
C LEU A 152 3.55 3.19 6.11
N CYS A 153 3.71 4.03 5.07
CA CYS A 153 3.96 5.45 5.24
C CYS A 153 2.84 6.16 6.01
N LEU A 154 1.58 5.84 5.71
CA LEU A 154 0.41 6.36 6.42
C LEU A 154 0.43 5.95 7.90
N LEU A 155 0.62 4.66 8.17
CA LEU A 155 0.59 4.11 9.51
C LEU A 155 1.72 4.63 10.39
N ALA A 156 2.92 4.80 9.83
CA ALA A 156 4.06 5.41 10.52
C ALA A 156 4.00 6.94 10.57
N LYS A 157 2.97 7.57 9.98
CA LYS A 157 2.83 9.02 9.80
C LYS A 157 4.04 9.66 9.07
N GLN A 158 4.71 8.89 8.20
CA GLN A 158 5.86 9.31 7.40
C GLN A 158 5.41 9.73 5.99
N TYR A 159 4.55 10.74 5.90
CA TYR A 159 3.93 11.16 4.65
C TYR A 159 4.94 11.62 3.59
N LYS A 160 6.03 12.28 4.00
CA LYS A 160 7.10 12.73 3.09
C LYS A 160 7.78 11.57 2.38
N ALA A 161 7.92 10.42 3.03
CA ALA A 161 8.51 9.25 2.41
C ALA A 161 7.65 8.77 1.23
N GLY A 162 6.33 8.72 1.44
CA GLY A 162 5.36 8.29 0.42
C GLY A 162 5.37 9.14 -0.85
N LEU A 163 5.78 10.41 -0.80
CA LEU A 163 5.89 11.27 -1.98
C LEU A 163 6.82 10.68 -3.06
N SER A 164 7.84 9.92 -2.65
CA SER A 164 8.82 9.33 -3.55
C SER A 164 8.25 8.38 -4.60
N VAL A 165 7.00 7.92 -4.47
CA VAL A 165 6.29 7.10 -5.49
C VAL A 165 4.98 7.73 -5.96
N LEU A 166 4.58 8.86 -5.35
CA LEU A 166 3.36 9.62 -5.71
C LEU A 166 3.65 10.77 -6.67
N GLU A 167 4.93 11.04 -6.92
CA GLU A 167 5.39 12.06 -7.86
C GLU A 167 5.84 11.44 -9.19
N ASP A 168 5.79 10.11 -9.31
CA ASP A 168 5.99 9.40 -10.58
C ASP A 168 4.71 9.46 -11.43
N ASP A 169 4.89 9.52 -12.74
CA ASP A 169 3.79 9.45 -13.71
C ASP A 169 3.46 7.98 -14.01
N ILE A 170 2.40 7.46 -13.39
CA ILE A 170 1.96 6.06 -13.53
C ILE A 170 0.90 5.94 -14.64
N PHE A 171 1.19 5.12 -15.65
CA PHE A 171 0.31 4.87 -16.80
C PHE A 171 0.00 3.38 -17.03
N GLU A 172 0.87 2.47 -16.59
CA GLU A 172 0.72 1.04 -16.81
C GLU A 172 0.14 0.38 -15.54
N VAL A 173 -1.08 -0.16 -15.64
CA VAL A 173 -1.81 -0.75 -14.51
C VAL A 173 -2.25 -2.16 -14.86
N ASP A 174 -1.70 -3.16 -14.17
CA ASP A 174 -2.04 -4.57 -14.42
C ASP A 174 -3.32 -5.00 -13.69
N GLN A 175 -3.49 -4.55 -12.43
CA GLN A 175 -4.58 -4.97 -11.55
C GLN A 175 -5.40 -3.76 -11.10
N PRO A 176 -6.73 -3.71 -11.38
CA PRO A 176 -7.58 -2.60 -10.97
C PRO A 176 -7.55 -2.33 -9.46
N LYS A 177 -7.43 -3.38 -8.64
CA LYS A 177 -7.34 -3.27 -7.18
C LYS A 177 -6.14 -2.42 -6.74
N ASP A 178 -5.00 -2.56 -7.40
CA ASP A 178 -3.77 -1.87 -7.04
C ASP A 178 -3.91 -0.37 -7.34
N LEU A 179 -4.57 -0.01 -8.44
CA LEU A 179 -4.91 1.38 -8.75
C LEU A 179 -5.81 2.00 -7.67
N PHE A 180 -6.89 1.32 -7.28
CA PHE A 180 -7.79 1.85 -6.24
C PHE A 180 -7.06 2.08 -4.91
N LEU A 181 -6.20 1.14 -4.49
CA LEU A 181 -5.43 1.27 -3.25
C LEU A 181 -4.35 2.35 -3.35
N TYR A 182 -3.64 2.43 -4.47
CA TYR A 182 -2.65 3.47 -4.74
C TYR A 182 -3.27 4.87 -4.65
N CYS A 183 -4.35 5.10 -5.39
CA CYS A 183 -5.06 6.37 -5.38
C CYS A 183 -5.60 6.71 -3.98
N TYR A 184 -6.19 5.74 -3.29
CA TYR A 184 -6.75 5.96 -1.96
C TYR A 184 -5.68 6.31 -0.91
N TYR A 185 -4.61 5.50 -0.80
CA TYR A 185 -3.55 5.76 0.17
C TYR A 185 -2.73 7.00 -0.19
N GLY A 186 -2.47 7.22 -1.48
CA GLY A 186 -1.80 8.43 -1.96
C GLY A 186 -2.60 9.70 -1.65
N ALA A 187 -3.92 9.67 -1.84
CA ALA A 187 -4.79 10.77 -1.46
C ALA A 187 -4.71 11.06 0.04
N MET A 188 -4.76 10.03 0.88
CA MET A 188 -4.63 10.21 2.33
C MET A 188 -3.29 10.84 2.73
N ILE A 189 -2.19 10.47 2.07
CA ILE A 189 -0.88 11.09 2.27
C ILE A 189 -0.93 12.58 1.91
N TYR A 190 -1.46 12.92 0.75
CA TYR A 190 -1.59 14.32 0.33
C TYR A 190 -2.52 15.13 1.23
N ILE A 191 -3.62 14.54 1.73
CA ILE A 191 -4.49 15.19 2.73
C ILE A 191 -3.72 15.43 4.04
N GLY A 192 -2.97 14.44 4.52
CA GLY A 192 -2.12 14.59 5.72
C GLY A 192 -1.06 15.69 5.57
N LEU A 193 -0.64 15.96 4.34
CA LEU A 193 0.27 17.07 3.97
C LEU A 193 -0.46 18.37 3.59
N LYS A 194 -1.80 18.42 3.69
CA LYS A 194 -2.65 19.54 3.28
C LYS A 194 -2.50 19.96 1.80
N LYS A 195 -2.01 19.04 0.95
CA LYS A 195 -1.93 19.23 -0.51
C LYS A 195 -3.25 18.79 -1.17
N PHE A 196 -4.34 19.48 -0.85
CA PHE A 196 -5.71 19.07 -1.20
C PHE A 196 -5.95 18.93 -2.71
N ARG A 197 -5.32 19.77 -3.55
CA ARG A 197 -5.43 19.67 -5.02
C ARG A 197 -4.93 18.32 -5.55
N LYS A 198 -3.72 17.90 -5.16
CA LYS A 198 -3.16 16.58 -5.53
C LYS A 198 -3.97 15.43 -4.93
N ALA A 199 -4.50 15.61 -3.71
CA ALA A 199 -5.40 14.61 -3.13
C ALA A 199 -6.68 14.42 -3.96
N LEU A 200 -7.29 15.51 -4.43
CA LEU A 200 -8.47 15.44 -5.29
C LEU A 200 -8.20 14.76 -6.62
N GLU A 201 -7.03 14.97 -7.24
CA GLU A 201 -6.64 14.27 -8.47
C GLU A 201 -6.65 12.74 -8.26
N LEU A 202 -6.03 12.25 -7.18
CA LEU A 202 -6.02 10.82 -6.87
C LEU A 202 -7.41 10.29 -6.48
N LEU A 203 -8.18 11.02 -5.68
CA LEU A 203 -9.54 10.62 -5.31
C LEU A 203 -10.46 10.58 -6.53
N HIS A 204 -10.33 11.55 -7.43
CA HIS A 204 -11.03 11.60 -8.71
C HIS A 204 -10.70 10.36 -9.53
N ASN A 205 -9.41 10.05 -9.70
CA ASN A 205 -8.97 8.85 -10.41
C ASN A 205 -9.57 7.58 -9.81
N ALA A 206 -9.62 7.45 -8.48
CA ALA A 206 -10.24 6.31 -7.81
C ALA A 206 -11.75 6.17 -8.10
N VAL A 207 -12.51 7.28 -8.12
CA VAL A 207 -13.98 7.23 -8.31
C VAL A 207 -14.39 7.17 -9.77
N THR A 208 -13.51 7.56 -10.69
CA THR A 208 -13.77 7.48 -12.13
C THR A 208 -13.16 6.27 -12.82
N ALA A 209 -12.27 5.54 -12.15
CA ALA A 209 -11.66 4.33 -12.72
C ALA A 209 -12.74 3.31 -13.11
N PRO A 210 -12.56 2.61 -14.25
CA PRO A 210 -13.52 1.62 -14.72
C PRO A 210 -13.80 0.55 -13.66
N MET A 211 -15.09 0.26 -13.43
CA MET A 211 -15.52 -0.78 -12.51
C MET A 211 -16.80 -1.46 -12.97
N SER A 212 -16.84 -2.78 -12.88
CA SER A 212 -18.02 -3.60 -13.13
C SER A 212 -18.88 -3.76 -11.87
N SER A 213 -18.25 -3.85 -10.70
CA SER A 213 -18.88 -3.92 -9.39
C SER A 213 -18.37 -2.84 -8.46
N LEU A 214 -19.23 -2.42 -7.52
CA LEU A 214 -18.83 -1.45 -6.49
C LEU A 214 -17.84 -2.10 -5.53
N ASN A 215 -16.77 -1.38 -5.17
CA ASN A 215 -15.81 -1.84 -4.19
C ASN A 215 -15.75 -0.90 -2.98
N ALA A 216 -15.44 -1.45 -1.80
CA ALA A 216 -15.43 -0.68 -0.56
C ALA A 216 -14.38 0.46 -0.55
N ILE A 217 -13.26 0.28 -1.27
CA ILE A 217 -12.18 1.28 -1.36
C ILE A 217 -12.71 2.55 -2.05
N THR A 218 -13.45 2.39 -3.15
CA THR A 218 -14.05 3.52 -3.89
C THR A 218 -15.15 4.24 -3.13
N VAL A 219 -15.92 3.53 -2.30
CA VAL A 219 -16.90 4.16 -1.41
C VAL A 219 -16.16 5.06 -0.41
N GLU A 220 -15.08 4.58 0.19
CA GLU A 220 -14.25 5.37 1.11
C GLU A 220 -13.51 6.53 0.43
N ALA A 221 -13.03 6.32 -0.80
CA ALA A 221 -12.44 7.37 -1.61
C ALA A 221 -13.48 8.47 -1.91
N TYR A 222 -14.71 8.10 -2.26
CA TYR A 222 -15.76 9.08 -2.58
C TYR A 222 -16.20 9.90 -1.36
N LYS A 223 -16.29 9.30 -0.17
CA LYS A 223 -16.50 10.04 1.09
C LYS A 223 -15.46 11.14 1.28
N LYS A 224 -14.18 10.80 1.08
CA LYS A 224 -13.06 11.75 1.18
C LYS A 224 -13.05 12.76 0.03
N TYR A 225 -13.44 12.35 -1.16
CA TYR A 225 -13.57 13.23 -2.33
C TYR A 225 -14.56 14.37 -2.03
N VAL A 226 -15.73 14.05 -1.47
CA VAL A 226 -16.72 15.04 -1.04
C VAL A 226 -16.12 16.02 -0.04
N LEU A 227 -15.55 15.52 1.07
CA LEU A 227 -14.98 16.37 2.12
C LEU A 227 -13.87 17.29 1.60
N VAL A 228 -12.92 16.74 0.83
CA VAL A 228 -11.79 17.51 0.30
C VAL A 228 -12.27 18.52 -0.75
N SER A 229 -13.31 18.19 -1.54
CA SER A 229 -13.88 19.12 -2.53
C SER A 229 -14.52 20.33 -1.85
N LEU A 230 -15.25 20.11 -0.75
CA LEU A 230 -15.82 21.18 0.08
C LEU A 230 -14.72 22.06 0.69
N ILE A 231 -13.63 21.48 1.18
CA ILE A 231 -12.49 22.25 1.73
C ILE A 231 -11.79 23.08 0.66
N GLN A 232 -11.54 22.49 -0.53
CA GLN A 232 -10.73 23.13 -1.57
C GLN A 232 -11.52 24.12 -2.42
N SER A 233 -12.80 23.88 -2.65
CA SER A 233 -13.62 24.62 -3.63
C SER A 233 -15.01 25.00 -3.14
N GLY A 234 -15.41 24.60 -1.93
CA GLY A 234 -16.74 24.88 -1.37
C GLY A 234 -17.89 24.09 -2.02
N GLN A 235 -17.61 23.27 -3.03
CA GLN A 235 -18.62 22.51 -3.76
C GLN A 235 -18.05 21.16 -4.21
N VAL A 236 -18.94 20.18 -4.41
CA VAL A 236 -18.56 18.86 -4.94
C VAL A 236 -18.82 18.83 -6.45
N PRO A 237 -17.80 18.60 -7.30
CA PRO A 237 -18.01 18.48 -8.74
C PRO A 237 -18.91 17.30 -9.09
N SER A 238 -19.78 17.47 -10.09
CA SER A 238 -20.54 16.36 -10.68
C SER A 238 -19.59 15.35 -11.32
N PHE A 239 -19.98 14.08 -11.32
CA PHE A 239 -19.23 13.05 -12.02
C PHE A 239 -19.07 13.39 -13.52
N PRO A 240 -17.87 13.21 -14.09
CA PRO A 240 -17.69 13.28 -15.53
C PRO A 240 -18.59 12.29 -16.28
N LYS A 241 -18.88 12.60 -17.56
CA LYS A 241 -19.71 11.75 -18.42
C LYS A 241 -19.13 10.35 -18.64
N TYR A 242 -17.80 10.21 -18.54
CA TYR A 242 -17.09 8.94 -18.73
C TYR A 242 -17.06 8.06 -17.47
N THR A 243 -17.51 8.57 -16.32
CA THR A 243 -17.61 7.77 -15.10
C THR A 243 -18.61 6.63 -15.30
N SER A 244 -18.27 5.42 -14.85
CA SER A 244 -19.14 4.26 -15.02
C SER A 244 -20.53 4.46 -14.38
N SER A 245 -21.57 3.92 -15.01
CA SER A 245 -22.94 3.97 -14.47
C SER A 245 -23.05 3.32 -13.08
N THR A 246 -22.27 2.26 -12.85
CA THR A 246 -22.12 1.62 -11.54
C THR A 246 -21.62 2.60 -10.49
N ALA A 247 -20.57 3.37 -10.77
CA ALA A 247 -20.05 4.37 -9.85
C ALA A 247 -21.06 5.50 -9.63
N GLN A 248 -21.61 6.08 -10.70
CA GLN A 248 -22.56 7.20 -10.63
C GLN A 248 -23.81 6.87 -9.81
N ARG A 249 -24.36 5.66 -9.98
CA ARG A 249 -25.56 5.22 -9.25
C ARG A 249 -25.25 4.84 -7.81
N ASN A 250 -24.24 4.01 -7.58
CA ASN A 250 -24.09 3.35 -6.28
C ASN A 250 -23.26 4.17 -5.29
N LEU A 251 -22.27 4.95 -5.73
CA LEU A 251 -21.43 5.71 -4.78
C LEU A 251 -22.25 6.72 -3.98
N LYS A 252 -23.16 7.46 -4.63
CA LYS A 252 -24.06 8.39 -3.94
C LYS A 252 -24.97 7.66 -2.94
N ASN A 253 -25.58 6.55 -3.36
CA ASN A 253 -26.46 5.75 -2.49
C ASN A 253 -25.73 5.25 -1.23
N HIS A 254 -24.49 4.78 -1.36
CA HIS A 254 -23.69 4.28 -0.23
C HIS A 254 -23.02 5.39 0.61
N THR A 255 -23.14 6.65 0.20
CA THR A 255 -22.52 7.79 0.89
C THR A 255 -23.50 8.94 1.10
N GLN A 256 -24.81 8.63 1.20
CA GLN A 256 -25.87 9.63 1.25
C GLN A 256 -25.62 10.71 2.30
N ILE A 257 -25.15 10.35 3.49
CA ILE A 257 -24.82 11.31 4.56
C ILE A 257 -23.77 12.36 4.16
N TYR A 258 -22.84 12.03 3.26
CA TYR A 258 -21.84 12.97 2.72
C TYR A 258 -22.45 13.83 1.61
N VAL A 259 -23.40 13.29 0.84
CA VAL A 259 -24.18 14.07 -0.14
C VAL A 259 -25.05 15.10 0.58
N ASP A 260 -25.72 14.68 1.67
CA ASP A 260 -26.54 15.56 2.50
C ASP A 260 -25.68 16.63 3.20
N LEU A 261 -24.48 16.25 3.68
CA LEU A 261 -23.48 17.21 4.18
C LEU A 261 -23.14 18.26 3.13
N SER A 262 -22.91 17.87 1.87
CA SER A 262 -22.62 18.81 0.78
C SER A 262 -23.81 19.74 0.50
N THR A 263 -25.04 19.24 0.59
CA THR A 263 -26.25 20.05 0.42
C THR A 263 -26.39 21.06 1.57
N CYS A 264 -26.20 20.60 2.81
CA CYS A 264 -26.21 21.45 4.01
C CYS A 264 -25.10 22.50 3.96
N TYR A 265 -23.91 22.13 3.50
CA TYR A 265 -22.81 23.08 3.27
C TYR A 265 -23.22 24.19 2.27
N GLY A 266 -23.93 23.83 1.20
CA GLY A 266 -24.40 24.76 0.18
C GLY A 266 -25.45 25.78 0.65
N THR A 267 -26.11 25.57 1.81
CA THR A 267 -27.04 26.55 2.37
C THR A 267 -26.31 27.73 3.03
N GLY A 268 -25.03 27.57 3.36
CA GLY A 268 -24.22 28.60 4.00
C GLY A 268 -24.49 28.80 5.50
N SER A 269 -25.37 28.02 6.12
CA SER A 269 -25.65 28.17 7.55
C SER A 269 -24.64 27.39 8.39
N TYR A 270 -23.73 28.09 9.08
CA TYR A 270 -22.74 27.45 9.95
C TYR A 270 -23.41 26.66 11.10
N SER A 271 -24.46 27.21 11.71
CA SER A 271 -25.19 26.53 12.79
C SER A 271 -25.81 25.22 12.32
N ASP A 272 -26.44 25.24 11.15
CA ASP A 272 -27.12 24.05 10.62
C ASP A 272 -26.10 22.97 10.23
N LEU A 273 -24.98 23.37 9.64
CA LEU A 273 -23.88 22.47 9.33
C LEU A 273 -23.27 21.87 10.60
N GLU A 274 -23.09 22.67 11.64
CA GLU A 274 -22.60 22.21 12.93
C GLU A 274 -23.55 21.21 13.58
N THR A 275 -24.84 21.54 13.65
CA THR A 275 -25.87 20.64 14.17
C THR A 275 -25.93 19.36 13.36
N PHE A 276 -25.91 19.44 12.02
CA PHE A 276 -25.91 18.26 11.16
C PHE A 276 -24.72 17.33 11.46
N ILE A 277 -23.51 17.88 11.59
CA ILE A 277 -22.31 17.10 11.91
C ILE A 277 -22.42 16.46 13.30
N GLN A 278 -22.89 17.21 14.30
CA GLN A 278 -23.03 16.70 15.67
C GLN A 278 -24.08 15.58 15.76
N SER A 279 -25.25 15.76 15.13
CA SER A 279 -26.32 14.75 15.10
C SER A 279 -25.92 13.46 14.37
N ASN A 280 -24.97 13.55 13.45
CA ASN A 280 -24.50 12.42 12.64
C ASN A 280 -23.09 11.94 13.00
N ALA A 281 -22.53 12.38 14.14
CA ALA A 281 -21.13 12.15 14.50
C ALA A 281 -20.73 10.67 14.49
N GLU A 282 -21.58 9.77 14.98
CA GLU A 282 -21.33 8.32 15.02
C GLU A 282 -21.24 7.70 13.62
N ALA A 283 -22.08 8.16 12.68
CA ALA A 283 -22.07 7.68 11.30
C ALA A 283 -20.80 8.11 10.55
N PHE A 284 -20.24 9.28 10.88
CA PHE A 284 -18.95 9.73 10.37
C PHE A 284 -17.76 8.99 11.01
N GLN A 285 -17.90 8.46 12.22
CA GLN A 285 -16.87 7.67 12.92
C GLN A 285 -16.82 6.21 12.47
N THR A 286 -17.98 5.61 12.13
CA THR A 286 -18.10 4.18 11.80
C THR A 286 -17.66 3.84 10.36
N ALA A 287 -17.32 4.86 9.56
CA ALA A 287 -17.04 4.75 8.13
C ALA A 287 -15.67 4.15 7.78
N TYR A 288 -15.32 2.96 8.29
CA TYR A 288 -14.16 2.22 7.77
C TYR A 288 -14.45 0.72 7.60
N PRO A 289 -14.24 0.13 6.41
CA PRO A 289 -14.14 -1.31 6.27
C PRO A 289 -12.87 -1.77 6.99
N ARG A 290 -13.02 -2.60 8.03
CA ARG A 290 -11.93 -3.30 8.75
C ARG A 290 -10.99 -4.15 7.85
N LEU A 291 -11.17 -4.15 6.53
CA LEU A 291 -10.57 -5.10 5.60
C LEU A 291 -9.12 -4.80 5.17
N TYR A 292 -8.61 -3.57 5.33
CA TYR A 292 -7.34 -3.19 4.65
C TYR A 292 -6.30 -2.51 5.54
N LEU A 293 -6.58 -2.29 6.82
CA LEU A 293 -5.64 -1.80 7.82
C LEU A 293 -5.87 -2.58 9.12
N PRO A 294 -4.81 -2.93 9.88
CA PRO A 294 -4.96 -3.69 11.11
C PRO A 294 -5.71 -2.90 12.20
N PRO A 295 -6.64 -3.53 12.95
CA PRO A 295 -7.46 -2.87 13.99
C PRO A 295 -6.67 -2.11 15.05
N SER A 296 -5.47 -2.59 15.41
CA SER A 296 -4.60 -2.00 16.43
C SER A 296 -4.08 -0.60 16.07
N LEU A 297 -3.98 -0.27 14.78
CA LEU A 297 -3.48 1.02 14.29
C LEU A 297 -4.62 1.94 13.76
N LEU A 298 -5.82 1.39 13.59
CA LEU A 298 -7.01 2.08 13.06
C LEU A 298 -7.67 3.02 14.07
N GLY A 299 -7.66 2.67 15.36
CA GLY A 299 -8.41 3.39 16.40
C GLY A 299 -7.99 4.86 16.60
N THR A 300 -6.75 5.21 16.29
CA THR A 300 -6.20 6.56 16.52
C THR A 300 -5.96 7.37 15.26
N THR A 301 -5.95 6.75 14.07
CA THR A 301 -5.69 7.46 12.81
C THR A 301 -6.97 7.74 12.04
N SER A 302 -7.92 6.80 11.98
CA SER A 302 -9.13 6.94 11.16
C SER A 302 -10.22 7.80 11.79
N CYS A 303 -10.57 7.55 13.07
CA CYS A 303 -11.56 8.39 13.78
C CYS A 303 -11.08 9.84 13.87
N TYR A 304 -9.80 10.03 14.19
CA TYR A 304 -9.20 11.37 14.18
C TYR A 304 -9.20 11.98 12.79
N PHE A 305 -9.01 11.22 11.70
CA PHE A 305 -8.99 11.78 10.35
C PHE A 305 -10.37 12.26 9.86
N SER A 306 -11.43 11.46 10.02
CA SER A 306 -12.78 11.91 9.66
C SER A 306 -13.24 13.10 10.51
N ILE A 307 -12.98 13.06 11.83
CA ILE A 307 -13.30 14.17 12.74
C ILE A 307 -12.46 15.41 12.44
N TYR A 308 -11.16 15.24 12.16
CA TYR A 308 -10.25 16.34 11.81
C TYR A 308 -10.62 16.97 10.47
N MET A 309 -11.01 16.16 9.48
CA MET A 309 -11.49 16.68 8.20
C MET A 309 -12.82 17.42 8.38
N LEU A 310 -13.76 16.91 9.17
CA LEU A 310 -14.98 17.62 9.51
C LEU A 310 -14.70 18.93 10.27
N TYR A 311 -13.69 18.94 11.16
CA TYR A 311 -13.24 20.15 11.85
C TYR A 311 -12.64 21.17 10.89
N ILE A 312 -11.78 20.74 9.95
CA ILE A 312 -11.24 21.61 8.90
C ILE A 312 -12.38 22.14 8.02
N THR A 313 -13.35 21.31 7.67
CA THR A 313 -14.54 21.75 6.91
C THR A 313 -15.28 22.85 7.68
N LYS A 314 -15.52 22.67 8.98
CA LYS A 314 -16.12 23.71 9.85
C LYS A 314 -15.29 25.00 9.88
N GLU A 315 -13.97 24.90 10.07
CA GLU A 315 -13.07 26.07 10.12
C GLU A 315 -13.04 26.81 8.78
N SER A 316 -13.11 26.07 7.67
CA SER A 316 -13.16 26.64 6.32
C SER A 316 -14.46 27.43 6.10
N VAL A 317 -15.60 26.92 6.58
CA VAL A 317 -16.88 27.66 6.57
C VAL A 317 -16.80 28.91 7.44
N SER A 318 -16.32 28.79 8.68
CA SER A 318 -16.18 29.95 9.58
C SER A 318 -15.34 31.06 8.96
N LYS A 319 -14.25 30.74 8.26
CA LYS A 319 -13.43 31.73 7.55
C LYS A 319 -14.12 32.35 6.33
N ILE A 320 -14.91 31.58 5.58
CA ILE A 320 -15.69 32.10 4.44
C ILE A 320 -16.78 33.06 4.94
N PHE A 321 -17.47 32.71 6.03
CA PHE A 321 -18.55 33.53 6.59
C PHE A 321 -18.07 34.74 7.39
N MET A 322 -16.89 34.68 8.01
CA MET A 322 -16.30 35.86 8.67
C MET A 322 -15.60 36.82 7.70
N ALA A 323 -15.42 36.44 6.44
CA ALA A 323 -14.87 37.29 5.38
C ALA A 323 -15.95 38.02 4.55
N GLN A 324 -17.23 37.75 4.81
CA GLN A 324 -18.40 38.46 4.27
C GLN A 324 -18.94 39.46 5.29
#